data_AF-A0A7C3ER89-F1
#
_entry.id   AF-A0A7C3ER89-F1
#
_cell.length_a   1.000
_cell.length_b   1.000
_cell.length_c   1.000
_cell.angle_alpha   90.00
_cell.angle_beta   90.00
_cell.angle_gamma   90.00
#
_symmetry.space_group_name_H-M   'P 1'
#
loop_
_entity.id
_entity.type
_entity.pdbx_description
1 polymer ?
#
loop_
_entity_poly.entity_id
_entity_poly.type
_entity_poly.pdbx_seq_one_letter_code
_entity_poly.pdbx_strand_id
1 'polypeptide(L)'
;MKKIILNSTLFLLVIVLFNGCLTVERKEYSVTLTGANSGKAVIKYINIVSTKDEDRDVSMKDFAELITDYVEGKKLEDEFPNAKNLKKRLFEENGVLCGELTFDFDSLTTVKIFKYDKDSPFMLVTNNFSNETLDDFDGQMIDDKLPVVFWNKNIKKFTWSTTVTSDVSNAVSLLSHYQNWEKTNKKK
;
A
#
# COMPACT_ATOMS: atom_id res chain seq x y z
N MET A 1 30.00 -46.55 31.48
CA MET A 1 30.46 -45.16 31.33
C MET A 1 30.30 -44.73 29.89
N LYS A 2 29.60 -43.61 29.67
CA LYS A 2 29.48 -42.69 28.50
C LYS A 2 30.14 -43.13 27.17
N LYS A 3 29.52 -42.95 26.00
CA LYS A 3 29.20 -41.65 25.41
C LYS A 3 28.07 -41.77 24.38
N ILE A 4 27.02 -40.97 24.55
CA ILE A 4 26.01 -40.68 23.52
C ILE A 4 26.68 -39.70 22.55
N ILE A 5 26.87 -40.10 21.29
CA ILE A 5 27.30 -39.20 20.23
C ILE A 5 26.03 -38.58 19.66
N LEU A 6 25.66 -37.42 20.19
CA LEU A 6 24.55 -36.60 19.71
C LEU A 6 25.07 -35.78 18.52
N ASN A 7 24.87 -36.28 17.30
CA ASN A 7 25.03 -35.48 16.08
C ASN A 7 23.93 -34.41 16.07
N SER A 8 24.19 -33.29 16.74
CA SER A 8 23.36 -32.10 16.68
C SER A 8 23.75 -31.31 15.43
N THR A 9 23.08 -31.61 14.31
CA THR A 9 23.05 -30.71 13.16
C THR A 9 22.29 -29.46 13.61
N LEU A 10 23.04 -28.47 14.06
CA LEU A 10 22.55 -27.15 14.45
C LEU A 10 21.89 -26.52 13.22
N PHE A 11 20.58 -26.71 13.10
CA PHE A 11 19.75 -25.96 12.17
C PHE A 11 19.76 -24.52 12.67
N LEU A 12 20.59 -23.68 12.04
CA LEU A 12 20.68 -22.26 12.32
C LEU A 12 19.32 -21.65 11.99
N LEU A 13 18.46 -21.53 13.00
CA LEU A 13 17.20 -20.81 12.92
C LEU A 13 17.56 -19.32 12.83
N VAL A 14 17.83 -18.84 11.62
CA VAL A 14 17.94 -17.40 11.37
C VAL A 14 16.54 -16.84 11.58
N ILE A 15 16.32 -16.27 12.77
CA ILE A 15 15.17 -15.41 13.02
C ILE A 15 15.46 -14.15 12.20
N VAL A 16 15.08 -14.16 10.93
CA VAL A 16 14.99 -12.91 10.15
C VAL A 16 13.78 -12.19 10.72
N LEU A 17 14.05 -11.25 11.63
CA LEU A 17 13.05 -10.27 12.05
C LEU A 17 12.77 -9.39 10.83
N PHE A 18 11.77 -9.74 10.03
CA PHE A 18 11.25 -8.89 8.98
C PHE A 18 10.42 -7.78 9.61
N ASN A 19 11.08 -6.80 10.23
CA ASN A 19 10.51 -5.48 10.43
C ASN A 19 10.75 -4.71 9.12
N GLY A 20 9.75 -4.66 8.25
CA GLY A 20 9.86 -3.94 6.99
C GLY A 20 10.17 -2.48 7.27
N CYS A 21 11.34 -2.02 6.82
CA CYS A 21 11.72 -0.60 6.85
C CYS A 21 11.20 0.14 5.60
N LEU A 22 10.59 -0.60 4.66
CA LEU A 22 9.91 -0.10 3.48
C LEU A 22 8.61 0.62 3.87
N THR A 23 8.48 1.87 3.44
CA THR A 23 7.28 2.69 3.67
C THR A 23 7.01 3.62 2.49
N VAL A 24 5.91 4.36 2.57
CA VAL A 24 5.50 5.37 1.59
C VAL A 24 5.12 6.65 2.33
N GLU A 25 5.24 7.80 1.68
CA GLU A 25 4.83 9.07 2.30
C GLU A 25 3.30 9.21 2.27
N ARG A 26 2.70 9.02 1.09
CA ARG A 26 1.29 9.27 0.83
C ARG A 26 0.68 8.17 -0.05
N LYS A 27 -0.62 7.95 0.10
CA LYS A 27 -1.42 7.14 -0.82
C LYS A 27 -2.54 7.98 -1.40
N GLU A 28 -2.78 7.85 -2.70
CA GLU A 28 -3.93 8.43 -3.38
C GLU A 28 -4.86 7.32 -3.86
N TYR A 29 -6.13 7.47 -3.58
CA TYR A 29 -7.17 6.49 -3.89
C TYR A 29 -8.12 7.10 -4.91
N SER A 30 -8.39 6.36 -5.98
CA SER A 30 -9.40 6.70 -6.97
C SER A 30 -10.28 5.49 -7.22
N VAL A 31 -11.55 5.61 -6.86
CA VAL A 31 -12.56 4.57 -7.02
C VAL A 31 -13.59 5.00 -8.06
N THR A 32 -13.89 4.13 -9.02
CA THR A 32 -14.96 4.34 -10.01
C THR A 32 -15.93 3.17 -10.01
N LEU A 33 -17.21 3.44 -9.72
CA LEU A 33 -18.28 2.45 -9.77
C LEU A 33 -18.68 2.13 -11.22
N THR A 34 -18.77 0.84 -11.49
CA THR A 34 -19.31 0.29 -12.75
C THR A 34 -20.62 -0.47 -12.53
N GLY A 35 -20.95 -0.81 -11.28
CA GLY A 35 -22.22 -1.39 -10.85
C GLY A 35 -22.69 -0.75 -9.53
N ALA A 36 -23.71 -1.35 -8.90
CA ALA A 36 -24.26 -0.82 -7.64
C ALA A 36 -23.24 -0.86 -6.49
N ASN A 37 -22.48 -1.95 -6.38
CA ASN A 37 -21.48 -2.18 -5.31
C ASN A 37 -20.11 -2.59 -5.84
N SER A 38 -19.91 -2.51 -7.15
CA SER A 38 -18.72 -3.00 -7.85
C SER A 38 -18.08 -1.90 -8.69
N GLY A 39 -16.79 -2.03 -8.96
CA GLY A 39 -16.06 -1.01 -9.68
C GLY A 39 -14.60 -1.33 -9.91
N LYS A 40 -13.88 -0.27 -10.26
CA LYS A 40 -12.42 -0.26 -10.40
C LYS A 40 -11.83 0.67 -9.35
N ALA A 41 -10.71 0.26 -8.77
CA ALA A 41 -9.94 1.06 -7.84
C ALA A 41 -8.51 1.20 -8.33
N VAL A 42 -7.95 2.37 -8.08
CA VAL A 42 -6.54 2.69 -8.26
C VAL A 42 -6.02 3.21 -6.93
N ILE A 43 -4.94 2.63 -6.44
CA ILE A 43 -4.19 3.12 -5.29
C ILE A 43 -2.80 3.48 -5.79
N LYS A 44 -2.44 4.75 -5.69
CA LYS A 44 -1.10 5.25 -6.01
C LYS A 44 -0.33 5.46 -4.71
N TYR A 45 0.82 4.81 -4.62
CA TYR A 45 1.76 4.90 -3.52
C TYR A 45 2.82 5.94 -3.91
N ILE A 46 2.93 7.02 -3.15
CA ILE A 46 3.80 8.16 -3.47
C ILE A 46 4.99 8.15 -2.53
N ASN A 47 6.17 8.37 -3.14
CA ASN A 47 7.46 8.44 -2.47
C ASN A 47 7.74 7.17 -1.63
N ILE A 48 7.95 6.05 -2.33
CA ILE A 48 8.35 4.78 -1.71
C ILE A 48 9.82 4.90 -1.26
N VAL A 49 10.05 4.75 0.04
CA VAL A 49 11.34 4.97 0.70
C VAL A 49 11.69 3.85 1.66
N SER A 50 12.98 3.72 1.97
CA SER A 50 13.49 2.86 3.03
C SER A 50 13.83 3.68 4.26
N THR A 51 13.30 3.30 5.42
CA THR A 51 13.70 3.86 6.71
C THR A 51 14.97 3.16 7.21
N LYS A 52 15.78 3.86 8.01
CA LYS A 52 17.01 3.27 8.55
C LYS A 52 16.69 2.27 9.66
N ASP A 53 17.42 1.16 9.69
CA ASP A 53 17.36 0.17 10.76
C ASP A 53 18.56 0.39 11.70
N GLU A 54 18.31 0.97 12.89
CA GLU A 54 19.37 1.35 13.85
C GLU A 54 20.50 2.16 13.19
N ASP A 55 20.12 3.21 12.44
CA ASP A 55 21.01 4.08 11.63
C ASP A 55 21.70 3.41 10.42
N ARG A 56 21.44 2.12 10.15
CA ARG A 56 21.99 1.43 8.99
C ARG A 56 21.12 1.65 7.75
N ASP A 57 21.80 1.89 6.62
CA ASP A 57 21.16 1.90 5.31
C ASP A 57 20.82 0.46 4.89
N VAL A 58 19.52 0.18 4.82
CA VAL A 58 18.95 -1.11 4.38
C VAL A 58 18.20 -0.98 3.05
N SER A 59 18.40 0.11 2.32
CA SER A 59 17.65 0.45 1.09
C SER A 59 17.74 -0.61 -0.01
N MET A 60 18.88 -1.28 -0.14
CA MET A 60 19.03 -2.37 -1.11
C MET A 60 18.17 -3.58 -0.75
N LYS A 61 18.09 -3.91 0.55
CA LYS A 61 17.26 -5.01 1.06
C LYS A 61 15.78 -4.68 0.87
N ASP A 62 15.38 -3.48 1.25
CA ASP A 62 14.00 -3.02 1.13
C ASP A 62 13.57 -2.88 -0.35
N PHE A 63 14.48 -2.47 -1.23
CA PHE A 63 14.21 -2.48 -2.67
C PHE A 63 14.05 -3.91 -3.21
N ALA A 64 14.87 -4.86 -2.76
CA ALA A 64 14.68 -6.26 -3.12
C ALA A 64 13.31 -6.77 -2.65
N GLU A 65 12.91 -6.47 -1.41
CA GLU A 65 11.58 -6.80 -0.88
C GLU A 65 10.45 -6.15 -1.70
N LEU A 66 10.58 -4.87 -2.06
CA LEU A 66 9.62 -4.17 -2.93
C LEU A 66 9.40 -4.94 -4.24
N ILE A 67 10.48 -5.41 -4.86
CA ILE A 67 10.38 -6.18 -6.10
C ILE A 67 9.81 -7.59 -5.84
N THR A 68 10.41 -8.37 -4.95
CA THR A 68 10.08 -9.80 -4.80
C THR A 68 8.73 -10.05 -4.17
N ASP A 69 8.32 -9.20 -3.21
CA ASP A 69 7.15 -9.48 -2.38
C ASP A 69 5.94 -8.68 -2.84
N TYR A 70 6.16 -7.42 -3.20
CA TYR A 70 5.08 -6.51 -3.60
C TYR A 70 4.82 -6.54 -5.10
N VAL A 71 5.85 -6.37 -5.94
CA VAL A 71 5.68 -6.30 -7.41
C VAL A 71 5.48 -7.69 -8.02
N GLU A 72 6.39 -8.63 -7.76
CA GLU A 72 6.38 -9.99 -8.33
C GLU A 72 5.62 -10.98 -7.43
N GLY A 73 5.62 -10.72 -6.12
CA GLY A 73 5.02 -11.58 -5.12
C GLY A 73 3.52 -11.37 -4.93
N LYS A 74 2.99 -11.84 -3.80
CA LYS A 74 1.55 -11.88 -3.50
C LYS A 74 1.11 -10.94 -2.37
N LYS A 75 2.02 -10.11 -1.85
CA LYS A 75 1.75 -9.33 -0.64
C LYS A 75 0.55 -8.39 -0.79
N LEU A 76 0.38 -7.77 -1.97
CA LEU A 76 -0.77 -6.93 -2.27
C LEU A 76 -2.08 -7.73 -2.47
N GLU A 77 -2.00 -8.93 -3.01
CA GLU A 77 -3.14 -9.84 -3.13
C GLU A 77 -3.61 -10.31 -1.74
N ASP A 78 -2.67 -10.56 -0.83
CA ASP A 78 -2.97 -10.94 0.56
C ASP A 78 -3.54 -9.76 1.36
N GLU A 79 -3.08 -8.53 1.11
CA GLU A 79 -3.63 -7.29 1.68
C GLU A 79 -5.03 -6.96 1.13
N PHE A 80 -5.31 -7.33 -0.12
CA PHE A 80 -6.59 -7.09 -0.79
C PHE A 80 -7.22 -8.41 -1.29
N PRO A 81 -7.63 -9.34 -0.39
CA PRO A 81 -8.03 -10.70 -0.76
C PRO A 81 -9.30 -10.78 -1.63
N ASN A 82 -10.10 -9.72 -1.65
CA ASN A 82 -11.32 -9.62 -2.46
C ASN A 82 -11.12 -8.82 -3.76
N ALA A 83 -9.89 -8.37 -4.05
CA ALA A 83 -9.56 -7.70 -5.31
C ALA A 83 -9.43 -8.71 -6.45
N LYS A 84 -9.87 -8.31 -7.65
CA LYS A 84 -9.79 -9.09 -8.89
C LYS A 84 -8.99 -8.34 -9.93
N ASN A 85 -8.39 -9.07 -10.89
CA ASN A 85 -7.63 -8.47 -12.00
C ASN A 85 -6.57 -7.47 -11.54
N LEU A 86 -5.89 -7.80 -10.44
CA LEU A 86 -4.93 -6.94 -9.78
C LEU A 86 -3.71 -6.70 -10.70
N LYS A 87 -3.34 -5.43 -10.88
CA LYS A 87 -2.21 -4.99 -11.69
C LYS A 87 -1.34 -4.06 -10.87
N LYS A 88 -0.03 -4.20 -11.03
CA LYS A 88 1.00 -3.52 -10.25
C LYS A 88 1.97 -2.86 -11.22
N ARG A 89 2.41 -1.65 -10.92
CA ARG A 89 3.52 -1.01 -11.62
C ARG A 89 4.30 -0.07 -10.71
N LEU A 90 5.59 0.03 -10.96
CA LEU A 90 6.45 1.07 -10.41
C LEU A 90 6.79 2.08 -11.50
N PHE A 91 6.92 3.35 -11.12
CA PHE A 91 7.28 4.43 -12.03
C PHE A 91 7.90 5.60 -11.26
N GLU A 92 8.67 6.41 -11.97
CA GLU A 92 9.14 7.70 -11.47
C GLU A 92 8.09 8.78 -11.76
N GLU A 93 7.78 9.61 -10.78
CA GLU A 93 6.97 10.82 -10.97
C GLU A 93 7.50 11.91 -10.03
N ASN A 94 7.65 13.14 -10.53
CA ASN A 94 8.13 14.29 -9.74
C ASN A 94 9.44 14.02 -8.96
N GLY A 95 10.33 13.20 -9.51
CA GLY A 95 11.62 12.88 -8.90
C GLY A 95 11.57 11.92 -7.71
N VAL A 96 10.45 11.22 -7.51
CA VAL A 96 10.31 10.17 -6.48
C VAL A 96 9.86 8.84 -7.09
N LEU A 97 10.12 7.74 -6.38
CA LEU A 97 9.62 6.42 -6.75
C LEU A 97 8.15 6.31 -6.33
N CYS A 98 7.29 5.97 -7.29
CA CYS A 98 5.88 5.72 -7.07
C CYS A 98 5.51 4.29 -7.45
N GLY A 99 4.45 3.79 -6.84
CA GLY A 99 3.80 2.54 -7.19
C GLY A 99 2.33 2.77 -7.51
N GLU A 100 1.76 1.94 -8.37
CA GLU A 100 0.32 1.94 -8.62
C GLU A 100 -0.22 0.52 -8.58
N LEU A 101 -1.32 0.37 -7.86
CA LEU A 101 -2.12 -0.83 -7.75
C LEU A 101 -3.49 -0.55 -8.37
N THR A 102 -3.84 -1.28 -9.42
CA THR A 102 -5.18 -1.22 -10.03
C THR A 102 -5.88 -2.56 -9.84
N PHE A 103 -7.15 -2.54 -9.44
CA PHE A 103 -7.94 -3.76 -9.32
C PHE A 103 -9.44 -3.51 -9.51
N ASP A 104 -10.16 -4.60 -9.79
CA ASP A 104 -11.61 -4.66 -9.78
C ASP A 104 -12.09 -5.14 -8.42
N PHE A 105 -13.24 -4.64 -7.97
CA PHE A 105 -13.90 -5.09 -6.74
C PHE A 105 -15.40 -5.31 -6.97
N ASP A 106 -15.98 -6.20 -6.17
CA ASP A 106 -17.42 -6.52 -6.18
C ASP A 106 -18.16 -6.13 -4.91
N SER A 107 -17.44 -5.58 -3.91
CA SER A 107 -17.99 -4.99 -2.70
C SER A 107 -17.38 -3.63 -2.40
N LEU A 108 -18.21 -2.66 -2.00
CA LEU A 108 -17.76 -1.32 -1.58
C LEU A 108 -16.80 -1.40 -0.37
N THR A 109 -16.96 -2.40 0.49
CA THR A 109 -16.10 -2.58 1.67
C THR A 109 -14.65 -2.91 1.30
N THR A 110 -14.40 -3.50 0.13
CA THR A 110 -13.04 -3.74 -0.39
C THR A 110 -12.27 -2.42 -0.56
N VAL A 111 -12.97 -1.33 -0.84
CA VAL A 111 -12.41 0.02 -0.97
C VAL A 111 -12.79 0.93 0.20
N LYS A 112 -13.19 0.35 1.34
CA LYS A 112 -13.59 1.03 2.58
C LYS A 112 -14.75 2.01 2.43
N ILE A 113 -15.53 1.91 1.36
CA ILE A 113 -16.75 2.70 1.16
C ILE A 113 -17.94 1.91 1.72
N PHE A 114 -18.87 2.62 2.37
CA PHE A 114 -20.08 2.06 2.95
C PHE A 114 -21.30 2.79 2.42
N LYS A 115 -22.42 2.09 2.39
CA LYS A 115 -23.72 2.63 2.02
C LYS A 115 -24.80 1.80 2.72
N TYR A 116 -25.66 2.45 3.50
CA TYR A 116 -26.67 1.76 4.31
C TYR A 116 -27.77 1.14 3.44
N ASP A 117 -28.33 1.93 2.52
CA ASP A 117 -29.30 1.49 1.52
C ASP A 117 -29.11 2.24 0.18
N LYS A 118 -29.92 1.92 -0.82
CA LYS A 118 -29.81 2.52 -2.16
C LYS A 118 -29.97 4.05 -2.19
N ASP A 119 -30.71 4.62 -1.25
CA ASP A 119 -31.05 6.04 -1.19
C ASP A 119 -30.12 6.85 -0.28
N SER A 120 -29.31 6.16 0.52
CA SER A 120 -28.31 6.75 1.41
C SER A 120 -27.10 7.31 0.66
N PRO A 121 -26.40 8.32 1.22
CA PRO A 121 -25.09 8.74 0.72
C PRO A 121 -24.07 7.60 0.82
N PHE A 122 -23.01 7.70 0.03
CA PHE A 122 -21.81 6.90 0.25
C PHE A 122 -21.02 7.49 1.40
N MET A 123 -20.36 6.63 2.17
CA MET A 123 -19.64 6.99 3.38
C MET A 123 -18.24 6.38 3.38
N LEU A 124 -17.25 7.14 3.80
CA LEU A 124 -15.91 6.67 4.14
C LEU A 124 -15.64 7.04 5.59
N VAL A 125 -15.40 6.06 6.46
CA VAL A 125 -15.05 6.30 7.85
C VAL A 125 -13.55 6.54 7.94
N THR A 126 -13.15 7.74 8.34
CA THR A 126 -11.74 8.20 8.29
C THR A 126 -10.87 7.49 9.31
N ASN A 127 -11.45 6.87 10.33
CA ASN A 127 -10.70 6.09 11.34
C ASN A 127 -10.45 4.62 10.91
N ASN A 128 -10.89 4.21 9.72
CA ASN A 128 -10.65 2.86 9.21
C ASN A 128 -9.25 2.68 8.59
N PHE A 129 -8.39 3.70 8.64
CA PHE A 129 -7.00 3.62 8.21
C PHE A 129 -6.14 3.38 9.45
N SER A 130 -5.56 2.17 9.59
CA SER A 130 -4.85 1.76 10.80
C SER A 130 -3.57 2.54 11.05
N ASN A 131 -2.86 2.93 9.99
CA ASN A 131 -1.57 3.63 10.05
C ASN A 131 -1.51 4.79 9.04
N GLU A 132 -2.65 5.38 8.71
CA GLU A 132 -2.71 6.47 7.74
C GLU A 132 -3.67 7.55 8.24
N THR A 133 -3.34 8.80 7.93
CA THR A 133 -4.17 9.96 8.26
C THR A 133 -4.79 10.49 6.98
N LEU A 134 -6.11 10.62 6.93
CA LEU A 134 -6.81 11.22 5.80
C LEU A 134 -6.39 12.70 5.66
N ASP A 135 -5.99 13.11 4.46
CA ASP A 135 -5.46 14.46 4.21
C ASP A 135 -6.30 15.29 3.21
N ASP A 136 -6.85 14.66 2.17
CA ASP A 136 -7.71 15.30 1.16
C ASP A 136 -8.78 14.33 0.63
N PHE A 137 -9.91 14.87 0.18
CA PHE A 137 -11.06 14.12 -0.32
C PHE A 137 -12.03 14.99 -1.11
N ASP A 138 -12.68 14.42 -2.12
CA ASP A 138 -13.69 15.10 -2.96
C ASP A 138 -15.14 15.00 -2.43
N GLY A 139 -15.29 14.53 -1.20
CA GLY A 139 -16.57 14.46 -0.48
C GLY A 139 -16.76 15.63 0.50
N GLN A 140 -17.68 15.45 1.44
CA GLN A 140 -17.95 16.45 2.49
C GLN A 140 -17.98 15.79 3.87
N MET A 141 -17.29 16.40 4.84
CA MET A 141 -17.48 16.11 6.25
C MET A 141 -18.51 17.09 6.83
N ILE A 142 -19.44 16.57 7.62
CA ILE A 142 -20.53 17.38 8.21
C ILE A 142 -20.09 17.95 9.56
N ASP A 143 -19.28 17.21 10.32
CA ASP A 143 -18.78 17.59 11.65
C ASP A 143 -17.44 16.89 11.90
N ASP A 144 -16.44 17.61 12.39
CA ASP A 144 -15.10 17.06 12.69
C ASP A 144 -15.12 16.00 13.80
N LYS A 145 -16.15 15.98 14.64
CA LYS A 145 -16.37 14.94 15.67
C LYS A 145 -16.95 13.66 15.10
N LEU A 146 -17.49 13.71 13.88
CA LEU A 146 -17.98 12.55 13.15
C LEU A 146 -16.99 12.25 12.01
N PRO A 147 -16.04 11.32 12.19
CA PRO A 147 -14.96 11.03 11.23
C PRO A 147 -15.49 10.27 10.01
N VAL A 148 -16.36 10.91 9.23
CA VAL A 148 -17.05 10.33 8.08
C VAL A 148 -17.12 11.33 6.94
N VAL A 149 -16.54 10.96 5.80
CA VAL A 149 -16.71 11.66 4.53
C VAL A 149 -17.95 11.13 3.83
N PHE A 150 -18.81 12.04 3.39
CA PHE A 150 -20.03 11.73 2.66
C PHE A 150 -19.92 12.13 1.18
N TRP A 151 -20.45 11.28 0.32
CA TRP A 151 -20.73 11.61 -1.09
C TRP A 151 -22.20 11.40 -1.40
N ASN A 152 -22.74 12.24 -2.28
CA ASN A 152 -24.10 12.09 -2.76
C ASN A 152 -24.33 10.71 -3.39
N LYS A 153 -25.53 10.15 -3.21
CA LYS A 153 -25.92 8.82 -3.70
C LYS A 153 -25.74 8.60 -5.20
N ASN A 154 -25.69 9.66 -6.01
CA ASN A 154 -25.55 9.59 -7.47
C ASN A 154 -24.09 9.63 -7.95
N ILE A 155 -23.13 9.87 -7.04
CA ILE A 155 -21.71 9.92 -7.37
C ILE A 155 -21.22 8.51 -7.74
N LYS A 156 -20.37 8.45 -8.76
CA LYS A 156 -19.72 7.20 -9.21
C LYS A 156 -18.21 7.22 -9.10
N LYS A 157 -17.61 8.37 -8.78
CA LYS A 157 -16.18 8.55 -8.66
C LYS A 157 -15.87 9.15 -7.29
N PHE A 158 -14.93 8.54 -6.60
CA PHE A 158 -14.50 8.98 -5.27
C PHE A 158 -12.99 9.11 -5.31
N THR A 159 -12.50 10.22 -4.77
CA THR A 159 -11.07 10.44 -4.62
C THR A 159 -10.77 10.90 -3.21
N TRP A 160 -9.72 10.33 -2.65
CA TRP A 160 -9.18 10.76 -1.38
C TRP A 160 -7.71 10.37 -1.30
N SER A 161 -7.01 10.93 -0.34
CA SER A 161 -5.63 10.57 -0.06
C SER A 161 -5.38 10.45 1.42
N THR A 162 -4.31 9.74 1.75
CA THR A 162 -3.86 9.54 3.11
C THR A 162 -2.35 9.74 3.21
N THR A 163 -1.90 10.32 4.30
CA THR A 163 -0.48 10.38 4.68
C THR A 163 -0.17 9.19 5.60
N VAL A 164 0.87 8.42 5.28
CA VAL A 164 1.33 7.28 6.08
C VAL A 164 2.46 7.71 7.01
N THR A 165 3.45 8.45 6.48
CA THR A 165 4.46 9.13 7.30
C THR A 165 4.66 10.54 6.78
N SER A 166 4.66 11.51 7.69
CA SER A 166 4.93 12.92 7.39
C SER A 166 6.42 13.27 7.48
N ASP A 167 7.24 12.41 8.09
CA ASP A 167 8.68 12.61 8.23
C ASP A 167 9.43 11.52 7.47
N VAL A 168 9.96 11.90 6.30
CA VAL A 168 10.86 11.09 5.47
C VAL A 168 12.26 11.69 5.41
N SER A 169 12.58 12.67 6.26
CA SER A 169 13.85 13.41 6.21
C SER A 169 15.08 12.52 6.42
N ASN A 170 14.92 11.45 7.20
CA ASN A 170 15.96 10.46 7.49
C ASN A 170 15.82 9.18 6.64
N ALA A 171 14.84 9.13 5.73
CA ALA A 171 14.62 7.99 4.86
C ALA A 171 15.54 8.03 3.63
N VAL A 172 15.81 6.87 3.06
CA VAL A 172 16.62 6.68 1.86
C VAL A 172 15.68 6.49 0.66
N SER A 173 15.84 7.32 -0.36
CA SER A 173 15.09 7.19 -1.61
C SER A 173 15.45 5.90 -2.34
N LEU A 174 14.43 5.18 -2.81
CA LEU A 174 14.60 3.95 -3.59
C LEU A 174 14.63 4.20 -5.11
N LEU A 175 14.52 5.46 -5.55
CA LEU A 175 14.42 5.82 -6.97
C LEU A 175 15.64 5.38 -7.78
N SER A 176 16.86 5.58 -7.27
CA SER A 176 18.07 5.18 -7.99
C SER A 176 18.17 3.66 -8.18
N HIS A 177 17.72 2.87 -7.20
CA HIS A 177 17.65 1.41 -7.32
C HIS A 177 16.64 1.00 -8.41
N TYR A 178 15.46 1.63 -8.41
CA TYR A 178 14.46 1.43 -9.46
C TYR A 178 14.97 1.77 -10.86
N GLN A 179 15.60 2.93 -11.05
CA GLN A 179 16.14 3.36 -12.34
C GLN A 179 17.19 2.37 -12.88
N ASN A 180 18.02 1.80 -12.01
CA ASN A 180 19.02 0.80 -12.38
C ASN A 180 18.37 -0.55 -12.74
N TRP A 181 17.37 -0.99 -11.97
CA TRP A 181 16.59 -2.18 -12.25
C TRP A 181 15.83 -2.07 -13.57
N GLU A 182 15.18 -0.94 -13.82
CA GLU A 182 14.37 -0.72 -15.01
C GLU A 182 15.22 -0.75 -16.30
N LYS A 183 16.40 -0.12 -16.27
CA LYS A 183 17.37 -0.16 -17.39
C LYS A 183 17.85 -1.58 -17.71
N THR A 184 17.97 -2.42 -16.70
CA THR A 184 18.42 -3.81 -16.86
C THR A 184 17.31 -4.68 -17.45
N ASN A 185 16.05 -4.45 -17.05
CA ASN A 185 14.91 -5.24 -17.51
C ASN A 185 14.36 -4.80 -18.87
N LYS A 186 14.45 -3.52 -19.24
CA LYS A 186 14.08 -3.03 -20.60
C LYS A 186 15.01 -3.54 -21.72
N LYS A 187 16.16 -4.13 -21.37
CA LYS A 187 17.13 -4.70 -22.32
C LYS A 187 16.94 -6.20 -22.58
N LYS A 188 16.02 -6.85 -21.88
CA LYS A 188 15.60 -8.25 -22.12
C LYS A 188 14.34 -8.25 -22.98
#